data_AF-A0A3D2L8H6-F1
#
_entry.id   AF-A0A3D2L8H6-F1
#
_cell.length_a   1.000
_cell.length_b   1.000
_cell.length_c   1.000
_cell.angle_alpha   90.00
_cell.angle_beta   90.00
_cell.angle_gamma   90.00
#
_symmetry.space_group_name_H-M   'P 1'
#
loop_
_entity.id
_entity.type
_entity.pdbx_description
1 polymer ?
#
loop_
_entity_poly.entity_id
_entity_poly.type
_entity_poly.pdbx_seq_one_letter_code
_entity_poly.pdbx_strand_id
1 'polypeptide(L)'
;VDPPATSGPAADACGIIAAGVRDGVAYVLADASAPGLRPLDWARRAVAVCREVGAREIIAESNQGGEMVRQVLESAGADVPVRLVHAQLGKRARAAPVATLYEQGRVAHVGLLPTLEDQMCQFGAEGFRGSPDRVDALVWAIWALLQQGNGPWVRVL
;
A
#
# COMPACT_ATOMS: atom_id res chain seq x y z
N VAL A 1 -2.49 2.74 -1.02
CA VAL A 1 -3.51 2.56 -2.08
C VAL A 1 -2.78 2.37 -3.39
N ASP A 2 -3.06 1.28 -4.09
CA ASP A 2 -2.55 0.96 -5.41
C ASP A 2 -3.75 0.84 -6.37
N PRO A 3 -4.12 1.91 -7.09
CA PRO A 3 -5.28 1.90 -7.96
C PRO A 3 -5.00 1.12 -9.26
N PRO A 4 -6.00 0.41 -9.82
CA PRO A 4 -5.81 -0.29 -11.09
C PRO A 4 -5.66 0.68 -12.26
N ALA A 5 -4.92 0.25 -13.29
CA ALA A 5 -4.74 1.00 -14.55
C ALA A 5 -6.04 1.19 -15.35
N THR A 6 -6.95 0.23 -15.21
CA THR A 6 -8.19 0.13 -15.99
C THR A 6 -9.39 -0.04 -15.05
N SER A 7 -10.59 0.17 -15.59
CA SER A 7 -11.85 0.00 -14.86
C SER A 7 -12.70 -1.11 -15.47
N GLY A 8 -13.50 -1.79 -14.65
CA GLY A 8 -14.47 -2.79 -15.08
C GLY A 8 -14.21 -4.18 -14.50
N PRO A 9 -15.03 -5.19 -14.85
CA PRO A 9 -14.97 -6.52 -14.21
C PRO A 9 -13.66 -7.28 -14.41
N ALA A 10 -12.91 -6.93 -15.46
CA ALA A 10 -11.61 -7.52 -15.79
C ALA A 10 -10.41 -6.70 -15.29
N ALA A 11 -10.67 -5.58 -14.60
CA ALA A 11 -9.60 -4.78 -14.02
C ALA A 11 -8.96 -5.50 -12.83
N ASP A 12 -7.66 -5.30 -12.68
CA ASP A 12 -6.88 -5.74 -11.53
C ASP A 12 -7.48 -5.20 -10.22
N ALA A 13 -7.03 -5.75 -9.09
CA ALA A 13 -7.51 -5.30 -7.79
C ALA A 13 -7.01 -3.88 -7.48
N CYS A 14 -7.84 -3.08 -6.82
CA CYS A 14 -7.31 -1.93 -6.12
C CYS A 14 -6.72 -2.41 -4.80
N GLY A 15 -5.40 -2.30 -4.64
CA GLY A 15 -4.71 -2.56 -3.39
C GLY A 15 -5.01 -1.48 -2.35
N ILE A 16 -5.61 -1.85 -1.22
CA ILE A 16 -5.95 -0.93 -0.14
C ILE A 16 -5.54 -1.58 1.19
N ILE A 17 -4.42 -1.13 1.73
CA ILE A 17 -3.87 -1.62 3.00
C ILE A 17 -3.82 -0.46 4.00
N ALA A 18 -4.30 -0.73 5.22
CA ALA A 18 -4.10 0.14 6.37
C ALA A 18 -2.97 -0.42 7.24
N ALA A 19 -2.06 0.43 7.67
CA ALA A 19 -0.98 0.06 8.58
C ALA A 19 -0.71 1.17 9.59
N GLY A 20 -0.19 0.80 10.76
CA GLY A 20 0.27 1.71 11.81
C GLY A 20 1.66 1.34 12.30
N VAL A 21 2.28 2.20 13.11
CA VAL A 21 3.59 1.95 13.72
C VAL A 21 3.52 2.16 15.21
N ARG A 22 4.18 1.28 15.96
CA ARG A 22 4.37 1.40 17.41
C ARG A 22 5.73 0.81 17.78
N ASP A 23 6.53 1.57 18.52
CA ASP A 23 7.85 1.16 19.00
C ASP A 23 8.80 0.64 17.89
N GLY A 24 8.76 1.28 16.72
CA GLY A 24 9.60 0.91 15.58
C GLY A 24 9.18 -0.36 14.82
N VAL A 25 8.03 -0.94 15.19
CA VAL A 25 7.39 -2.08 14.52
C VAL A 25 6.14 -1.61 13.79
N ALA A 26 6.02 -1.97 12.52
CA ALA A 26 4.82 -1.69 11.73
C ALA A 26 3.80 -2.83 11.89
N TYR A 27 2.52 -2.46 11.94
CA TYR A 27 1.39 -3.36 12.10
C TYR A 27 0.46 -3.19 10.92
N VAL A 28 0.20 -4.26 10.17
CA VAL A 28 -0.82 -4.29 9.13
C VAL A 28 -2.16 -4.46 9.81
N LEU A 29 -3.02 -3.44 9.70
CA LEU A 29 -4.27 -3.32 10.45
C LEU A 29 -5.47 -3.87 9.68
N ALA A 30 -5.48 -3.69 8.35
CA ALA A 30 -6.57 -4.15 7.51
C ALA A 30 -6.15 -4.31 6.05
N ASP A 31 -6.75 -5.29 5.37
CA ASP A 31 -6.81 -5.40 3.92
C ASP A 31 -8.24 -5.08 3.43
N ALA A 32 -8.39 -3.93 2.78
CA ALA A 32 -9.65 -3.50 2.17
C ALA A 32 -9.64 -3.67 0.64
N SER A 33 -8.63 -4.34 0.08
CA SER A 33 -8.44 -4.46 -1.36
C SER A 33 -9.58 -5.22 -2.04
N ALA A 34 -9.95 -4.81 -3.25
CA ALA A 34 -10.97 -5.51 -4.04
C ALA A 34 -10.81 -5.34 -5.57
N PRO A 35 -11.18 -6.37 -6.34
CA PRO A 35 -11.20 -6.33 -7.81
C PRO A 35 -12.39 -5.56 -8.35
N GLY A 36 -12.25 -5.08 -9.60
CA GLY A 36 -13.35 -4.55 -10.41
C GLY A 36 -14.02 -3.28 -9.89
N LEU A 37 -13.40 -2.57 -8.95
CA LEU A 37 -13.93 -1.32 -8.41
C LEU A 37 -13.77 -0.18 -9.42
N ARG A 38 -14.81 0.66 -9.53
CA ARG A 38 -14.70 1.93 -10.26
C ARG A 38 -13.89 2.94 -9.45
N PRO A 39 -13.32 3.99 -10.09
CA PRO A 39 -12.50 4.99 -9.42
C PRO A 39 -13.04 5.51 -8.08
N LEU A 40 -14.28 6.00 -8.08
CA LEU A 40 -14.89 6.56 -6.88
C LEU A 40 -15.21 5.50 -5.80
N ASP A 41 -15.42 4.24 -6.20
CA ASP A 41 -15.77 3.16 -5.27
C ASP A 41 -14.55 2.69 -4.47
N TRP A 42 -13.39 2.51 -5.11
CA TRP A 42 -12.16 2.20 -4.37
C TRP A 42 -11.71 3.37 -3.51
N ALA A 43 -11.90 4.60 -3.96
CA ALA A 43 -11.53 5.78 -3.19
C ALA A 43 -12.39 5.94 -1.93
N ARG A 44 -13.71 5.74 -2.04
CA ARG A 44 -14.61 5.71 -0.88
C ARG A 44 -14.22 4.63 0.12
N ARG A 45 -13.83 3.45 -0.38
CA ARG A 45 -13.36 2.36 0.48
C ARG A 45 -12.05 2.72 1.19
N ALA A 46 -11.09 3.32 0.48
CA ALA A 46 -9.84 3.80 1.07
C ALA A 46 -10.07 4.87 2.16
N VAL A 47 -11.00 5.81 1.91
CA VAL A 47 -11.38 6.84 2.90
C VAL A 47 -12.09 6.22 4.11
N ALA A 48 -12.97 5.22 3.90
CA ALA A 48 -13.64 4.53 4.99
C ALA A 48 -12.64 3.85 5.93
N VAL A 49 -11.74 3.03 5.39
CA VAL A 49 -10.72 2.34 6.22
C VAL A 49 -9.76 3.35 6.87
N CYS A 50 -9.42 4.45 6.19
CA CYS A 50 -8.62 5.54 6.74
C CYS A 50 -9.25 6.12 8.02
N ARG A 51 -10.57 6.36 8.01
CA ARG A 51 -11.30 6.85 9.18
C ARG A 51 -11.42 5.80 10.28
N GLU A 52 -11.74 4.56 9.92
CA GLU A 52 -11.91 3.45 10.87
C GLU A 52 -10.65 3.22 11.71
N VAL A 53 -9.46 3.29 11.08
CA VAL A 53 -8.18 3.07 11.75
C VAL A 53 -7.54 4.35 12.29
N GLY A 54 -8.11 5.52 12.01
CA GLY A 54 -7.54 6.82 12.37
C GLY A 54 -6.20 7.11 11.68
N ALA A 55 -6.04 6.69 10.42
CA ALA A 55 -4.83 6.97 9.64
C ALA A 55 -4.66 8.48 9.42
N ARG A 56 -3.41 8.95 9.40
CA ARG A 56 -3.06 10.39 9.30
C ARG A 56 -2.73 10.85 7.89
N GLU A 57 -2.57 9.92 6.97
CA GLU A 57 -2.31 10.20 5.56
C GLU A 57 -2.73 9.02 4.69
N ILE A 58 -3.07 9.29 3.42
CA ILE A 58 -3.28 8.28 2.40
C ILE A 58 -2.12 8.35 1.41
N ILE A 59 -1.42 7.23 1.23
CA ILE A 59 -0.36 7.10 0.24
C ILE A 59 -0.92 6.36 -0.96
N ALA A 60 -0.84 6.96 -2.13
CA ALA A 60 -1.44 6.43 -3.34
C ALA A 60 -0.42 6.35 -4.48
N GLU A 61 -0.33 5.19 -5.12
CA GLU A 61 0.48 5.06 -6.34
C GLU A 61 -0.18 5.84 -7.49
N SER A 62 0.58 6.72 -8.14
CA SER A 62 0.09 7.61 -9.19
C SER A 62 0.49 7.17 -10.60
N ASN A 63 1.17 6.04 -10.76
CA ASN A 63 1.52 5.50 -12.07
C ASN A 63 0.29 5.27 -12.98
N GLN A 64 -0.87 5.04 -12.38
CA GLN A 64 -2.12 4.64 -13.04
C GLN A 64 -3.14 5.76 -13.20
N GLY A 65 -2.76 7.01 -12.97
CA GLY A 65 -3.70 8.14 -13.09
C GLY A 65 -3.15 9.51 -12.72
N GLY A 66 -1.89 9.60 -12.30
CA GLY A 66 -1.25 10.85 -11.92
C GLY A 66 -2.07 11.60 -10.87
N GLU A 67 -2.33 12.88 -11.15
CA GLU A 67 -3.12 13.76 -10.29
C GLU A 67 -4.59 13.33 -10.16
N MET A 68 -5.12 12.56 -11.12
CA MET A 68 -6.50 12.03 -11.04
C MET A 68 -6.70 11.19 -9.78
N VAL A 69 -5.69 10.42 -9.35
CA VAL A 69 -5.78 9.58 -8.16
C VAL A 69 -6.06 10.43 -6.91
N ARG A 70 -5.38 11.58 -6.78
CA ARG A 70 -5.64 12.53 -5.70
C ARG A 70 -7.04 13.09 -5.78
N GLN A 71 -7.43 13.60 -6.95
CA GLN A 71 -8.75 14.22 -7.15
C GLN A 71 -9.91 13.25 -6.83
N VAL A 72 -9.76 11.97 -7.17
CA VAL A 72 -10.77 10.95 -6.88
C VAL A 72 -10.84 10.66 -5.37
N LEU A 73 -9.71 10.61 -4.66
CA LEU A 73 -9.68 10.48 -3.19
C LEU A 73 -10.30 11.70 -2.50
N GLU A 74 -9.98 12.91 -2.94
CA GLU A 74 -10.57 14.15 -2.44
C GLU A 74 -12.08 14.20 -2.70
N SER A 75 -12.52 13.81 -3.91
CA SER A 75 -13.94 13.70 -4.27
C SER A 75 -14.69 12.63 -3.47
N ALA A 76 -13.98 11.59 -3.03
CA ALA A 76 -14.52 10.57 -2.12
C ALA A 76 -14.61 11.07 -0.66
N GLY A 77 -14.11 12.27 -0.37
CA GLY A 77 -14.15 12.90 0.93
C GLY A 77 -12.95 12.56 1.81
N ALA A 78 -11.76 12.34 1.23
CA ALA A 78 -10.53 12.25 2.02
C ALA A 78 -10.29 13.57 2.79
N ASP A 79 -10.20 13.46 4.11
CA ASP A 79 -10.00 14.57 5.05
C ASP A 79 -8.56 14.63 5.61
N VAL A 80 -7.69 13.73 5.14
CA VAL A 80 -6.27 13.67 5.47
C VAL A 80 -5.39 13.93 4.25
N PRO A 81 -4.12 14.33 4.43
CA PRO A 81 -3.19 14.50 3.32
C PRO A 81 -3.11 13.26 2.41
N VAL A 82 -3.23 13.49 1.11
CA VAL A 82 -2.97 12.47 0.08
C VAL A 82 -1.57 12.68 -0.48
N ARG A 83 -0.71 11.69 -0.32
CA ARG A 83 0.66 11.67 -0.85
C ARG A 83 0.72 10.75 -2.06
N LEU A 84 1.00 11.32 -3.23
CA LEU A 84 1.23 10.54 -4.45
C LEU A 84 2.66 10.00 -4.48
N VAL A 85 2.82 8.73 -4.81
CA VAL A 85 4.10 8.05 -4.96
C VAL A 85 4.19 7.38 -6.32
N HIS A 86 5.40 7.31 -6.87
CA HIS A 86 5.67 6.67 -8.15
C HIS A 86 6.66 5.52 -7.97
N ALA A 87 6.34 4.38 -8.56
CA ALA A 87 7.26 3.25 -8.60
C ALA A 87 8.39 3.50 -9.60
N GLN A 88 9.64 3.50 -9.14
CA GLN A 88 10.81 3.54 -10.02
C GLN A 88 11.48 2.17 -10.17
N LEU A 89 11.26 1.28 -9.20
CA LEU A 89 11.81 -0.07 -9.16
C LEU A 89 10.74 -1.09 -9.53
N GLY A 90 11.16 -2.19 -10.14
CA GLY A 90 10.28 -3.33 -10.36
C GLY A 90 9.73 -3.91 -9.05
N LYS A 91 8.55 -4.52 -9.13
CA LYS A 91 7.76 -5.01 -7.98
C LYS A 91 8.60 -5.77 -6.94
N ARG A 92 9.41 -6.75 -7.37
CA ARG A 92 10.28 -7.54 -6.46
C ARG A 92 11.38 -6.71 -5.80
N ALA A 93 12.08 -5.87 -6.56
CA ALA A 93 13.15 -5.03 -6.03
C ALA A 93 12.60 -3.99 -5.03
N ARG A 94 11.40 -3.47 -5.30
CA ARG A 94 10.69 -2.57 -4.40
C ARG A 94 10.24 -3.25 -3.10
N ALA A 95 9.82 -4.52 -3.17
CA ALA A 95 9.38 -5.28 -2.00
C ALA A 95 10.52 -5.78 -1.11
N ALA A 96 11.73 -5.97 -1.67
CA ALA A 96 12.87 -6.55 -0.95
C ALA A 96 13.21 -5.87 0.39
N PRO A 97 13.27 -4.52 0.49
CA PRO A 97 13.51 -3.86 1.78
C PRO A 97 12.44 -4.15 2.82
N VAL A 98 11.18 -4.27 2.40
CA VAL A 98 10.06 -4.60 3.29
C VAL A 98 10.11 -6.07 3.71
N ALA A 99 10.51 -6.99 2.83
CA ALA A 99 10.75 -8.38 3.17
C ALA A 99 11.82 -8.51 4.28
N THR A 100 12.92 -7.75 4.18
CA THR A 100 13.94 -7.71 5.24
C THR A 100 13.37 -7.18 6.57
N LEU A 101 12.42 -6.24 6.56
CA LEU A 101 11.76 -5.79 7.79
C LEU A 101 10.88 -6.88 8.41
N TYR A 102 10.22 -7.72 7.59
CA TYR A 102 9.53 -8.92 8.08
C TYR A 102 10.50 -9.91 8.71
N GLU A 103 11.63 -10.23 8.07
CA GLU A 103 12.66 -11.14 8.59
C GLU A 103 13.24 -10.66 9.92
N GLN A 104 13.34 -9.35 10.12
CA GLN A 104 13.80 -8.73 11.36
C GLN A 104 12.72 -8.67 12.46
N GLY A 105 11.50 -9.16 12.21
CA GLY A 105 10.38 -9.05 13.15
C GLY A 105 9.85 -7.63 13.34
N ARG A 106 10.13 -6.73 12.39
CA ARG A 106 9.71 -5.31 12.43
C ARG A 106 8.39 -5.03 11.72
N VAL A 107 7.74 -6.07 11.19
CA VAL A 107 6.40 -5.99 10.62
C VAL A 107 5.57 -7.15 11.15
N ALA A 108 4.35 -6.86 11.60
CA ALA A 108 3.39 -7.84 12.10
C ALA A 108 2.00 -7.61 11.50
N HIS A 109 1.18 -8.65 11.39
CA HIS A 109 -0.22 -8.54 10.96
C HIS A 109 -1.12 -8.59 12.20
N VAL A 110 -2.14 -7.74 12.25
CA VAL A 110 -3.13 -7.75 13.33
C VAL A 110 -4.28 -8.67 12.91
N GLY A 111 -4.31 -9.87 13.49
CA GLY A 111 -5.27 -10.90 13.12
C GLY A 111 -4.87 -11.60 11.81
N LEU A 112 -5.86 -12.22 11.17
CA LEU A 112 -5.66 -12.93 9.89
C LEU A 112 -6.07 -12.01 8.74
N LEU A 113 -5.19 -11.91 7.74
CA LEU A 113 -5.45 -11.19 6.49
C LEU A 113 -5.29 -12.15 5.31
N PRO A 114 -6.14 -13.18 5.19
CA PRO A 114 -5.87 -14.38 4.40
C PRO A 114 -5.62 -14.07 2.92
N THR A 115 -6.40 -13.18 2.30
CA THR A 115 -6.20 -12.84 0.88
C THR A 115 -4.90 -12.05 0.64
N LEU A 116 -4.48 -11.22 1.59
CA LEU A 116 -3.18 -10.55 1.53
C LEU A 116 -2.05 -11.57 1.74
N GLU A 117 -2.14 -12.40 2.78
CA GLU A 117 -1.16 -13.43 3.14
C GLU A 117 -0.96 -14.43 1.99
N ASP A 118 -2.06 -14.91 1.39
CA ASP A 118 -2.03 -15.78 0.21
C ASP A 118 -1.32 -15.10 -0.96
N GLN A 119 -1.61 -13.81 -1.23
CA GLN A 119 -0.94 -13.08 -2.30
C GLN A 119 0.56 -12.87 -1.99
N MET A 120 0.93 -12.64 -0.72
CA MET A 120 2.33 -12.55 -0.31
C MET A 120 3.07 -13.87 -0.56
N CYS A 121 2.48 -15.01 -0.19
CA CYS A 121 3.03 -16.33 -0.46
C CYS A 121 3.21 -16.59 -1.97
N GLN A 122 2.19 -16.26 -2.77
CA GLN A 122 2.25 -16.41 -4.23
C GLN A 122 3.31 -15.49 -4.87
N PHE A 123 3.41 -14.25 -4.41
CA PHE A 123 4.37 -13.28 -4.93
C PHE A 123 5.83 -13.71 -4.71
N GLY A 124 6.11 -14.34 -3.57
CA GLY A 124 7.41 -14.90 -3.23
C GLY A 124 7.78 -16.16 -4.02
N ALA A 125 6.80 -16.85 -4.62
CA ALA A 125 7.05 -18.08 -5.37
C ALA A 125 7.73 -17.82 -6.73
N GLU A 126 8.47 -18.82 -7.21
CA GLU A 126 8.97 -18.81 -8.59
C GLU A 126 7.80 -18.86 -9.58
N GLY A 127 7.89 -18.06 -10.65
CA GLY A 127 6.87 -18.07 -11.70
C GLY A 127 5.56 -17.35 -11.38
N PHE A 128 5.52 -16.50 -10.34
CA PHE A 128 4.37 -15.61 -10.09
C PHE A 128 3.96 -14.84 -11.36
N ARG A 129 2.66 -14.90 -11.69
CA ARG A 129 2.04 -14.18 -12.81
C ARG A 129 0.86 -13.37 -12.28
N GLY A 130 0.73 -12.13 -12.73
CA GLY A 130 -0.34 -11.21 -12.34
C GLY A 130 0.17 -9.98 -11.61
N SER A 131 -0.76 -9.12 -11.18
CA SER A 131 -0.45 -7.93 -10.40
C SER A 131 -0.57 -8.22 -8.89
N PRO A 132 0.46 -7.94 -8.07
CA PRO A 132 0.44 -8.16 -6.64
C PRO A 132 -0.12 -6.92 -5.92
N ASP A 133 -1.30 -6.44 -6.32
CA ASP A 133 -1.81 -5.10 -5.94
C ASP A 133 -1.89 -4.90 -4.40
N ARG A 134 -2.23 -5.94 -3.64
CA ARG A 134 -2.28 -5.87 -2.16
C ARG A 134 -0.88 -5.76 -1.58
N VAL A 135 0.07 -6.56 -2.10
CA VAL A 135 1.47 -6.51 -1.69
C VAL A 135 2.10 -5.16 -2.04
N ASP A 136 1.80 -4.60 -3.21
CA ASP A 136 2.30 -3.29 -3.62
C ASP A 136 1.75 -2.19 -2.69
N ALA A 137 0.46 -2.22 -2.37
CA ALA A 137 -0.14 -1.32 -1.37
C ALA A 137 0.46 -1.50 0.04
N LEU A 138 0.71 -2.74 0.46
CA LEU A 138 1.37 -3.07 1.73
C LEU A 138 2.78 -2.49 1.77
N VAL A 139 3.57 -2.72 0.72
CA VAL A 139 4.95 -2.25 0.63
C VAL A 139 5.03 -0.74 0.77
N TRP A 140 4.13 0.00 0.10
CA TRP A 140 4.06 1.45 0.25
C TRP A 140 3.72 1.88 1.68
N ALA A 141 2.75 1.22 2.32
CA ALA A 141 2.36 1.53 3.69
C ALA A 141 3.51 1.31 4.69
N ILE A 142 4.18 0.16 4.61
CA ILE A 142 5.31 -0.17 5.50
C ILE A 142 6.52 0.74 5.22
N TRP A 143 6.84 0.98 3.95
CA TRP A 143 7.95 1.85 3.57
C TRP A 143 7.76 3.27 4.14
N ALA A 144 6.54 3.81 4.05
CA ALA A 144 6.27 5.14 4.59
C ALA A 144 6.37 5.21 6.11
N LEU A 145 5.99 4.14 6.82
CA LEU A 145 6.05 4.10 8.28
C LEU A 145 7.48 3.93 8.81
N LEU A 146 8.31 3.12 8.14
CA LEU A 146 9.59 2.68 8.70
C LEU A 146 10.82 3.26 8.01
N GLN A 147 10.70 3.89 6.84
CA GLN A 147 11.83 4.47 6.10
C GLN A 147 11.82 6.00 6.04
N GLN A 148 10.74 6.66 6.47
CA GLN A 148 10.71 8.12 6.64
C GLN A 148 11.56 8.50 7.87
N GLY A 149 12.82 8.85 7.66
CA GLY A 149 13.76 9.27 8.71
C GLY A 149 15.22 8.86 8.51
N ASN A 150 15.53 8.00 7.53
CA ASN A 150 16.90 7.51 7.27
C ASN A 150 17.54 8.14 6.02
N GLY A 151 17.62 9.47 5.99
CA GLY A 151 18.51 10.16 5.07
C GLY A 151 19.98 9.80 5.36
N PRO A 152 20.91 9.98 4.41
CA PRO A 152 22.33 9.80 4.70
C PRO A 152 22.74 10.76 5.81
N TRP A 153 23.32 10.22 6.88
CA TRP A 153 23.95 11.01 7.93
C TRP A 153 25.39 11.29 7.48
N VAL A 154 25.80 12.55 7.43
CA VAL A 154 27.22 12.90 7.24
C VAL A 154 27.99 12.38 8.44
N ARG A 155 28.88 11.40 8.22
CA ARG A 155 29.70 10.79 9.28
C ARG A 155 31.12 11.34 9.35
N VAL A 156 31.52 12.18 8.41
CA VAL A 156 32.84 12.82 8.36
C VAL A 156 32.69 14.19 7.69
N LEU A 157 33.22 15.23 8.34
CA LEU A 157 33.61 16.52 7.73
C LEU A 157 35.14 16.54 7.63
#